data_AF-A0A948WTS9-F1
#
_entry.id   AF-A0A948WTS9-F1
#
_cell.length_a   1.000
_cell.length_b   1.000
_cell.length_c   1.000
_cell.angle_alpha   90.00
_cell.angle_beta   90.00
_cell.angle_gamma   90.00
#
_symmetry.space_group_name_H-M   'P 1'
#
loop_
_entity.id
_entity.type
_entity.pdbx_description
1 polymer ?
#
loop_
_entity_poly.entity_id
_entity_poly.type
_entity_poly.pdbx_seq_one_letter_code
_entity_poly.pdbx_strand_id
1 'polypeptide(L)'
;MKRIPTALVLAAILIGTALMGNFLIDRTTDRMLTQLQSIQKDCEGGSFETAQDSIRALQEYYQHKEHWLALFIKRDYLGQFSVTVSGLSSYAHPDNAQDLGCEVQQAQEQLLVLRHLFFGII
;
A
#
# COMPACT_ATOMS: atom_id res chain seq x y z
N MET A 1 -8.34 14.07 -43.41
CA MET A 1 -9.02 13.49 -42.23
C MET A 1 -8.16 12.39 -41.59
N LYS A 2 -6.94 12.71 -41.08
CA LYS A 2 -6.01 11.75 -40.45
C LYS A 2 -5.78 12.01 -38.93
N ARG A 3 -6.49 12.98 -38.34
CA ARG A 3 -6.30 13.42 -36.94
C ARG A 3 -7.15 12.64 -35.93
N ILE A 4 -8.27 12.07 -36.38
CA ILE A 4 -9.18 11.25 -35.58
C ILE A 4 -8.52 9.96 -35.06
N PRO A 5 -7.74 9.19 -35.86
CA PRO A 5 -7.08 7.98 -35.33
C PRO A 5 -6.01 8.33 -34.30
N THR A 6 -5.32 9.46 -34.43
CA THR A 6 -4.29 9.88 -33.46
C THR A 6 -4.90 10.27 -32.11
N ALA A 7 -6.02 11.00 -32.13
CA ALA A 7 -6.77 11.33 -30.92
C ALA A 7 -7.35 10.07 -30.24
N LEU A 8 -7.82 9.10 -31.03
CA LEU A 8 -8.33 7.82 -30.53
C LEU A 8 -7.23 6.96 -29.92
N VAL A 9 -6.02 6.94 -30.51
CA VAL A 9 -4.84 6.28 -29.95
C VAL A 9 -4.40 6.96 -28.64
N LEU A 10 -4.38 8.29 -28.59
CA LEU A 10 -4.10 9.03 -27.35
C LEU A 10 -5.12 8.74 -26.25
N ALA A 11 -6.41 8.69 -26.60
CA ALA A 11 -7.47 8.33 -25.67
C ALA A 11 -7.32 6.89 -25.16
N ALA A 12 -7.00 5.93 -26.05
CA ALA A 12 -6.75 4.55 -25.68
C ALA A 12 -5.54 4.40 -24.76
N ILE A 13 -4.47 5.16 -24.99
CA ILE A 13 -3.28 5.20 -24.12
C ILE A 13 -3.65 5.75 -22.75
N LEU A 14 -4.37 6.88 -22.68
CA LEU A 14 -4.82 7.48 -21.42
C LEU A 14 -5.67 6.52 -20.59
N ILE A 15 -6.66 5.89 -21.23
CA ILE A 15 -7.53 4.89 -20.59
C ILE A 15 -6.71 3.69 -20.14
N GLY A 16 -5.79 3.21 -20.98
CA GLY A 16 -4.88 2.11 -20.65
C GLY A 16 -4.02 2.42 -19.42
N THR A 17 -3.43 3.62 -19.34
CA THR A 17 -2.65 4.06 -18.18
C THR A 17 -3.50 4.23 -16.93
N ALA A 18 -4.73 4.72 -17.05
CA ALA A 18 -5.64 4.86 -15.90
C ALA A 18 -6.06 3.49 -15.35
N LEU A 19 -6.41 2.53 -16.23
CA LEU A 19 -6.74 1.16 -15.85
C LEU A 19 -5.53 0.42 -15.26
N MET A 20 -4.34 0.61 -15.84
CA MET A 20 -3.10 0.06 -15.32
C MET A 20 -2.78 0.61 -13.92
N GLY A 21 -2.97 1.93 -13.71
CA GLY A 21 -2.83 2.59 -12.41
C GLY A 21 -3.80 2.02 -11.38
N ASN A 22 -5.08 1.92 -11.73
CA ASN A 22 -6.12 1.30 -10.89
C ASN A 22 -5.76 -0.12 -10.50
N PHE A 23 -5.39 -0.96 -11.47
CA PHE A 23 -5.06 -2.36 -11.20
C PHE A 23 -3.80 -2.49 -10.34
N LEU A 24 -2.78 -1.66 -10.58
CA LEU A 24 -1.53 -1.70 -9.83
C LEU A 24 -1.74 -1.22 -8.40
N ILE A 25 -2.52 -0.16 -8.20
CA ILE A 25 -2.86 0.38 -6.88
C ILE A 25 -3.73 -0.61 -6.10
N ASP A 26 -4.79 -1.13 -6.70
CA ASP A 26 -5.69 -2.07 -6.02
C ASP A 26 -4.94 -3.33 -5.60
N ARG A 27 -4.20 -3.94 -6.53
CA ARG A 27 -3.43 -5.17 -6.23
C ARG A 27 -2.32 -4.96 -5.20
N THR A 28 -1.70 -3.78 -5.19
CA THR A 28 -0.63 -3.46 -4.24
C THR A 28 -1.22 -3.15 -2.86
N THR A 29 -2.30 -2.39 -2.82
CA THR A 29 -3.05 -2.06 -1.60
C THR A 29 -3.63 -3.31 -0.94
N ASP A 30 -4.25 -4.21 -1.71
CA ASP A 30 -4.84 -5.46 -1.23
C ASP A 30 -3.78 -6.43 -0.67
N ARG A 31 -2.62 -6.53 -1.32
CA ARG A 31 -1.48 -7.28 -0.78
C ARG A 31 -0.94 -6.69 0.52
N MET A 32 -0.82 -5.37 0.62
CA MET A 32 -0.35 -4.71 1.83
C MET A 32 -1.34 -4.87 2.98
N LEU A 33 -2.64 -4.76 2.70
CA LEU A 33 -3.71 -5.07 3.66
C LEU A 33 -3.64 -6.52 4.14
N THR A 34 -3.49 -7.48 3.23
CA THR A 34 -3.38 -8.90 3.57
C THR A 34 -2.14 -9.17 4.44
N GLN A 35 -1.00 -8.57 4.13
CA GLN A 35 0.22 -8.71 4.94
C GLN A 35 0.08 -8.07 6.32
N LEU A 36 -0.50 -6.87 6.42
CA LEU A 36 -0.80 -6.23 7.71
C LEU A 36 -1.76 -7.07 8.55
N GLN A 37 -2.75 -7.70 7.92
CA GLN A 37 -3.71 -8.57 8.61
C GLN A 37 -3.05 -9.87 9.10
N SER A 38 -2.11 -10.43 8.35
CA SER A 38 -1.26 -11.55 8.79
C SER A 38 -0.37 -11.15 9.97
N ILE A 39 0.28 -9.97 9.92
CA ILE A 39 1.10 -9.45 11.03
C ILE A 39 0.26 -9.34 12.31
N GLN A 40 -0.95 -8.78 12.22
CA GLN A 40 -1.86 -8.70 13.36
C GLN A 40 -2.17 -10.09 13.96
N LYS A 41 -2.43 -11.07 13.10
CA LYS A 41 -2.76 -12.45 13.50
C LYS A 41 -1.58 -13.17 14.15
N ASP A 42 -0.37 -12.95 13.63
CA ASP A 42 0.87 -13.52 14.16
C ASP A 42 1.26 -12.88 15.49
N CYS A 43 0.97 -11.58 15.68
CA CYS A 43 1.12 -10.88 16.96
C CYS A 43 0.13 -11.37 18.02
N GLU A 44 -1.13 -11.60 17.66
CA GLU A 44 -2.12 -12.23 18.54
C GLU A 44 -1.72 -13.67 18.93
N GLY A 45 -0.99 -14.36 18.04
CA GLY A 45 -0.42 -15.69 18.28
C GLY A 45 0.90 -15.71 19.06
N GLY A 46 1.42 -14.54 19.48
CA GLY A 46 2.67 -14.42 20.24
C GLY A 46 3.94 -14.67 19.43
N SER A 47 3.85 -14.71 18.10
CA SER A 47 4.96 -15.00 17.19
C SER A 47 5.61 -13.72 16.66
N PHE A 48 6.28 -12.99 17.56
CA PHE A 48 6.85 -11.65 17.28
C PHE A 48 8.02 -11.66 16.28
N GLU A 49 8.82 -12.72 16.23
CA GLU A 49 9.89 -12.87 15.21
C GLU A 49 9.30 -12.97 13.80
N THR A 50 8.24 -13.76 13.62
CA THR A 50 7.54 -13.93 12.34
C THR A 50 6.84 -12.65 11.88
N ALA A 51 6.31 -11.88 12.83
CA ALA A 51 5.72 -10.57 12.57
C ALA A 51 6.79 -9.57 12.10
N GLN A 52 7.98 -9.57 12.70
CA GLN A 52 9.08 -8.69 12.31
C GLN A 52 9.60 -8.99 10.90
N ASP A 53 9.76 -10.27 10.56
CA ASP A 53 10.13 -10.69 9.20
C ASP A 53 9.05 -10.31 8.17
N SER A 54 7.78 -10.42 8.54
CA SER A 54 6.65 -10.01 7.69
C SER A 54 6.61 -8.49 7.47
N ILE A 55 6.89 -7.68 8.51
CA ILE A 55 7.02 -6.22 8.41
C ILE A 55 8.19 -5.85 7.48
N ARG A 56 9.32 -6.55 7.59
CA ARG A 56 10.49 -6.32 6.74
C ARG A 56 10.21 -6.66 5.28
N ALA A 57 9.55 -7.79 5.03
CA ALA A 57 9.11 -8.17 3.68
C ALA A 57 8.11 -7.16 3.09
N LEU A 58 7.20 -6.63 3.91
CA LEU A 58 6.28 -5.56 3.53
C LEU A 58 7.02 -4.27 3.15
N GLN A 59 8.03 -3.87 3.93
CA GLN A 59 8.86 -2.69 3.61
C GLN A 59 9.64 -2.86 2.31
N GLU A 60 10.29 -4.00 2.08
CA GLU A 60 11.05 -4.25 0.85
C GLU A 60 10.12 -4.26 -0.38
N TYR A 61 8.95 -4.90 -0.26
CA TYR A 61 7.94 -4.88 -1.31
C TYR A 61 7.44 -3.46 -1.57
N TYR A 62 7.22 -2.68 -0.51
CA TYR A 62 6.81 -1.29 -0.59
C TYR A 62 7.86 -0.44 -1.30
N GLN A 63 9.13 -0.46 -0.88
CA GLN A 63 10.20 0.32 -1.51
C GLN A 63 10.37 -0.01 -3.00
N HIS A 64 10.25 -1.30 -3.36
CA HIS A 64 10.34 -1.71 -4.76
C HIS A 64 9.15 -1.23 -5.61
N LYS A 65 7.96 -1.11 -5.00
CA LYS A 65 6.73 -0.65 -5.67
C LYS A 65 6.48 0.84 -5.53
N GLU A 66 7.15 1.54 -4.62
CA GLU A 66 6.99 2.96 -4.34
C GLU A 66 7.17 3.81 -5.60
N HIS A 67 8.17 3.50 -6.42
CA HIS A 67 8.43 4.22 -7.67
C HIS A 67 7.26 4.12 -8.66
N TRP A 68 6.58 2.97 -8.70
CA TRP A 68 5.41 2.76 -9.55
C TRP A 68 4.16 3.41 -8.94
N LEU A 69 4.00 3.32 -7.63
CA LEU A 69 2.91 3.98 -6.89
C LEU A 69 3.01 5.50 -6.99
N ALA A 70 4.20 6.09 -6.94
CA ALA A 70 4.44 7.54 -7.00
C ALA A 70 4.03 8.18 -8.34
N LEU A 71 3.85 7.38 -9.40
CA LEU A 71 3.33 7.84 -10.68
C LEU A 71 1.82 8.08 -10.66
N PHE A 72 1.10 7.47 -9.72
CA PHE A 72 -0.36 7.51 -9.67
C PHE A 72 -0.90 8.07 -8.35
N ILE A 73 -0.20 7.84 -7.23
CA ILE A 73 -0.55 8.31 -5.90
C ILE A 73 0.35 9.48 -5.50
N LYS A 74 -0.23 10.48 -4.83
CA LYS A 74 0.53 11.62 -4.30
C LYS A 74 1.59 11.12 -3.31
N ARG A 75 2.85 11.51 -3.54
CA ARG A 75 4.02 11.10 -2.75
C ARG A 75 3.90 11.32 -1.24
N ASP A 76 3.11 12.29 -0.80
CA ASP A 76 2.82 12.52 0.63
C ASP A 76 2.23 11.29 1.31
N TYR A 77 1.22 10.66 0.70
CA TYR A 77 0.57 9.49 1.30
C TYR A 77 1.49 8.28 1.30
N LEU A 78 2.34 8.18 0.29
CA LEU A 78 3.34 7.13 0.21
C LEU A 78 4.41 7.27 1.30
N GLY A 79 4.91 8.49 1.50
CA GLY A 79 5.83 8.81 2.59
C GLY A 79 5.19 8.54 3.96
N GLN A 80 3.92 8.92 4.16
CA GLN A 80 3.22 8.71 5.42
C GLN A 80 3.05 7.21 5.74
N PHE A 81 2.67 6.40 4.74
CA PHE A 81 2.58 4.95 4.91
C PHE A 81 3.94 4.30 5.19
N SER A 82 4.99 4.74 4.50
CA SER A 82 6.37 4.27 4.74
C SER A 82 6.83 4.55 6.17
N VAL A 83 6.51 5.73 6.71
CA VAL A 83 6.80 6.09 8.10
C VAL A 83 6.02 5.21 9.07
N THR A 84 4.72 5.00 8.85
CA THR A 84 3.89 4.13 9.71
C THR A 84 4.43 2.70 9.71
N VAL A 85 4.69 2.10 8.54
CA VAL A 85 5.26 0.74 8.44
C VAL A 85 6.66 0.63 9.04
N SER A 86 7.47 1.69 8.94
CA SER A 86 8.78 1.71 9.62
C SER A 86 8.63 1.80 11.14
N GLY A 87 7.61 2.51 11.63
CA GLY A 87 7.23 2.57 13.04
C GLY A 87 6.86 1.19 13.59
N LEU A 88 6.12 0.37 12.83
CA LEU A 88 5.74 -1.00 13.24
C LEU A 88 6.95 -1.86 13.68
N SER A 89 8.10 -1.72 13.03
CA SER A 89 9.30 -2.47 13.41
C SER A 89 9.81 -2.15 14.84
N SER A 90 9.52 -0.93 15.33
CA SER A 90 9.88 -0.49 16.70
C SER A 90 8.93 -1.05 17.75
N TYR A 91 7.72 -1.47 17.35
CA TYR A 91 6.72 -2.08 18.22
C TYR A 91 6.72 -3.61 18.16
N ALA A 92 7.57 -4.22 17.32
CA ALA A 92 7.77 -5.67 17.22
C ALA A 92 8.52 -6.24 18.44
N HIS A 93 7.98 -5.99 19.64
CA HIS A 93 8.46 -6.53 20.91
C HIS A 93 7.28 -7.11 21.70
N PRO A 94 7.46 -8.23 22.43
CA PRO A 94 6.38 -8.86 23.20
C PRO A 94 5.69 -7.94 24.21
N ASP A 95 6.40 -6.94 24.76
CA ASP A 95 5.83 -5.96 25.70
C ASP A 95 4.90 -4.93 25.03
N ASN A 96 5.01 -4.75 23.70
CA ASN A 96 4.29 -3.73 22.94
C ASN A 96 3.27 -4.36 21.97
N ALA A 97 2.85 -5.60 22.21
CA ALA A 97 1.97 -6.35 21.31
C ALA A 97 0.62 -5.63 21.04
N GLN A 98 0.06 -4.96 22.05
CA GLN A 98 -1.15 -4.15 21.90
C GLN A 98 -0.92 -2.89 21.07
N ASP A 99 0.19 -2.19 21.32
CA ASP A 99 0.55 -0.96 20.59
C ASP A 99 0.84 -1.27 19.11
N LEU A 100 1.52 -2.39 18.85
CA LEU A 100 1.78 -2.89 17.50
C LEU A 100 0.47 -3.20 16.76
N GLY A 101 -0.50 -3.83 17.42
CA GLY A 101 -1.82 -4.09 16.84
C GLY A 101 -2.56 -2.80 16.48
N CYS A 102 -2.45 -1.77 17.33
CA CYS A 102 -3.07 -0.46 17.08
C CYS A 102 -2.41 0.27 15.90
N GLU A 103 -1.08 0.27 15.83
CA GLU A 103 -0.31 0.84 14.71
C GLU A 103 -0.56 0.10 13.39
N VAL A 104 -0.70 -1.23 13.43
CA VAL A 104 -1.10 -2.05 12.27
C VAL A 104 -2.49 -1.65 11.78
N GLN A 105 -3.46 -1.49 12.68
CA GLN A 105 -4.80 -1.02 12.32
C GLN A 105 -4.77 0.39 11.71
N GLN A 106 -3.97 1.29 12.29
CA GLN A 106 -3.81 2.64 11.75
C GLN A 106 -3.21 2.61 10.34
N ALA A 107 -2.22 1.74 10.08
CA ALA A 107 -1.67 1.55 8.74
C ALA A 107 -2.70 0.98 7.74
N GLN A 108 -3.55 0.06 8.18
CA GLN A 108 -4.65 -0.48 7.36
C GLN A 108 -5.67 0.60 7.00
N GLU A 109 -6.09 1.42 7.97
CA GLU A 109 -7.01 2.52 7.74
C GLU A 109 -6.43 3.57 6.78
N GLN A 110 -5.14 3.91 6.92
CA GLN A 110 -4.45 4.80 5.98
C GLN A 110 -4.48 4.26 4.55
N LEU A 111 -4.23 2.96 4.36
CA LEU A 111 -4.34 2.27 3.06
C LEU A 111 -5.77 2.29 2.50
N LEU A 112 -6.78 2.08 3.34
CA LEU A 112 -8.18 2.11 2.93
C LEU A 112 -8.62 3.53 2.52
N VAL A 113 -8.21 4.55 3.28
CA VAL A 113 -8.45 5.96 2.94
C VAL A 113 -7.74 6.32 1.65
N LEU A 114 -6.50 5.88 1.46
CA LEU A 114 -5.75 6.05 0.21
C LEU A 114 -6.49 5.43 -0.98
N ARG A 115 -6.97 4.19 -0.81
CA ARG A 115 -7.78 3.49 -1.81
C ARG A 115 -9.04 4.28 -2.13
N HIS A 116 -9.74 4.75 -1.10
CA HIS A 116 -10.98 5.50 -1.28
C HIS A 116 -10.76 6.87 -1.95
N LEU A 117 -9.68 7.58 -1.62
CA LEU A 117 -9.28 8.82 -2.31
C LEU A 117 -8.95 8.59 -3.78
N PHE A 118 -8.24 7.50 -4.09
CA PHE A 118 -7.85 7.20 -5.46
C PHE A 118 -9.05 6.78 -6.32
N PHE A 119 -9.92 5.90 -5.81
CA PHE A 119 -11.10 5.42 -6.52
C PHE A 119 -12.31 6.36 -6.45
N GLY A 120 -12.38 7.24 -5.45
CA GLY A 120 -13.47 8.22 -5.31
C GLY A 120 -13.32 9.45 -6.20
N ILE A 121 -12.15 9.66 -6.80
CA ILE A 121 -11.89 10.75 -7.76
C ILE A 121 -12.16 10.31 -9.22
N ILE A 122 -12.23 9.02 -9.49
CA ILE A 122 -12.52 8.43 -10.82
C ILE A 122 -14.03 8.25 -10.98
#